data_AF-R1EWZ9-F1
#
_entry.id   AF-R1EWZ9-F1
#
_cell.length_a   1.000
_cell.length_b   1.000
_cell.length_c   1.000
_cell.angle_alpha   90.00
_cell.angle_beta   90.00
_cell.angle_gamma   90.00
#
_symmetry.space_group_name_H-M   'P 1'
#
loop_
_entity.id
_entity.type
_entity.pdbx_description
1 polymer ?
#
loop_
_entity_poly.entity_id
_entity_poly.type
_entity_poly.pdbx_seq_one_letter_code
_entity_poly.pdbx_strand_id
1 'polypeptide(L)'
;MYLSVALAAEEAELAAALEESARLEEERRAAEEQVSSSLAAERPPLMEEEEPPADFICPITTEVMGDPVMAADGHAYERTAIERWLATKSTSPMTGAELENTGLFPHHMLRRQIREWREA
;
A
#
# COMPACT_ATOMS: atom_id res chain seq x y z
N MET A 1 -52.85 -43.98 12.43
CA MET A 1 -53.53 -42.69 12.63
C MET A 1 -52.74 -41.75 13.55
N TYR A 2 -52.06 -42.22 14.60
CA TYR A 2 -51.21 -41.37 15.45
C TYR A 2 -49.88 -40.95 14.80
N LEU A 3 -49.22 -41.85 14.05
CA LEU A 3 -47.94 -41.57 13.40
C LEU A 3 -48.04 -40.48 12.32
N SER A 4 -49.17 -40.37 11.62
CA SER A 4 -49.42 -39.37 10.58
C SER A 4 -49.71 -37.97 11.14
N VAL A 5 -50.24 -37.87 12.36
CA VAL A 5 -50.53 -36.59 13.01
C VAL A 5 -49.25 -36.00 13.61
N ALA A 6 -48.36 -36.85 14.15
CA ALA A 6 -47.05 -36.42 14.64
C ALA A 6 -46.16 -35.88 13.50
N LEU A 7 -46.11 -36.58 12.37
CA LEU A 7 -45.33 -36.15 11.20
C LEU A 7 -45.87 -34.84 10.60
N ALA A 8 -47.20 -34.67 10.56
CA ALA A 8 -47.82 -33.43 10.10
C ALA A 8 -47.58 -32.24 11.05
N ALA A 9 -47.45 -32.50 12.36
CA ALA A 9 -47.10 -31.47 13.34
C ALA A 9 -45.63 -31.04 13.18
N GLU A 10 -44.72 -32.00 13.00
CA GLU A 10 -43.30 -31.72 12.74
C GLU A 10 -43.08 -31.00 11.39
N GLU A 11 -43.85 -31.37 10.35
CA GLU A 11 -43.83 -30.68 9.05
C GLU A 11 -44.35 -29.24 9.13
N ALA A 12 -45.38 -28.99 9.93
CA ALA A 12 -45.91 -27.64 10.15
C ALA A 12 -44.92 -26.75 10.93
N GLU A 13 -44.23 -27.32 11.91
CA GLU A 13 -43.17 -26.61 12.66
C GLU A 13 -41.94 -26.34 11.78
N LEU A 14 -41.54 -27.30 10.93
CA LEU A 14 -40.47 -27.12 9.95
C LEU A 14 -40.84 -26.05 8.90
N ALA A 15 -42.09 -26.04 8.43
CA ALA A 15 -42.57 -25.02 7.50
C ALA A 15 -42.58 -23.62 8.12
N ALA A 16 -43.03 -23.50 9.38
CA ALA A 16 -43.00 -22.24 10.12
C ALA A 16 -41.55 -21.76 10.35
N ALA A 17 -40.62 -22.66 10.69
CA ALA A 17 -39.22 -22.34 10.88
C ALA A 17 -38.52 -21.89 9.57
N LEU A 18 -38.88 -22.48 8.43
CA LEU A 18 -38.35 -22.06 7.13
C LEU A 18 -38.88 -20.69 6.72
N GLU A 19 -40.16 -20.39 6.95
CA GLU A 19 -40.71 -19.05 6.72
C GLU A 19 -40.06 -17.98 7.62
N GLU A 20 -39.79 -18.31 8.88
CA GLU A 20 -39.06 -17.44 9.81
C GLU A 20 -37.61 -17.23 9.35
N SER A 21 -36.91 -18.28 8.92
CA SER A 21 -35.55 -18.18 8.39
C SER A 21 -35.47 -17.34 7.11
N ALA A 22 -36.46 -17.43 6.22
CA ALA A 22 -36.52 -16.64 4.99
C ALA A 22 -36.70 -15.14 5.28
N ARG A 23 -37.54 -14.79 6.26
CA ARG A 23 -37.71 -13.40 6.71
C ARG A 23 -36.43 -12.84 7.33
N LEU A 24 -35.78 -13.63 8.19
CA LEU A 24 -34.52 -13.23 8.83
C LEU A 24 -33.36 -13.10 7.82
N GLU A 25 -33.33 -13.93 6.77
CA GLU A 25 -32.33 -13.82 5.70
C GLU A 25 -32.55 -12.58 4.82
N GLU A 26 -33.79 -12.19 4.55
CA GLU A 26 -34.10 -10.94 3.84
C GLU A 26 -33.69 -9.71 4.67
N GLU A 27 -33.97 -9.72 5.97
CA GLU A 27 -33.52 -8.69 6.91
C GLU A 27 -31.98 -8.65 7.03
N ARG A 28 -31.32 -9.82 7.09
CA ARG A 28 -29.85 -9.93 7.11
C ARG A 28 -29.24 -9.41 5.82
N ARG A 29 -29.83 -9.72 4.66
CA ARG A 29 -29.39 -9.24 3.35
C ARG A 29 -29.53 -7.72 3.23
N ALA A 30 -30.64 -7.16 3.70
CA ALA A 30 -30.84 -5.71 3.75
C ALA A 30 -29.81 -5.04 4.69
N ALA A 31 -29.51 -5.65 5.84
CA ALA A 31 -28.48 -5.16 6.75
C ALA A 31 -27.07 -5.25 6.15
N GLU A 32 -26.70 -6.34 5.47
CA GLU A 32 -25.42 -6.51 4.77
C GLU A 32 -25.23 -5.46 3.66
N GLU A 33 -26.31 -5.13 2.93
CA GLU A 33 -26.30 -4.11 1.89
C GLU A 33 -26.17 -2.69 2.47
N GLN A 34 -26.79 -2.42 3.63
CA GLN A 34 -26.61 -1.17 4.36
C GLN A 34 -25.21 -1.03 4.98
N VAL A 35 -24.63 -2.12 5.48
CA VAL A 35 -23.25 -2.17 5.98
C VAL A 35 -22.26 -1.92 4.84
N SER A 36 -22.50 -2.48 3.64
CA SER A 36 -21.69 -2.22 2.45
C SER A 36 -21.77 -0.75 1.99
N SER A 37 -22.94 -0.11 2.10
CA SER A 37 -23.10 1.31 1.74
C SER A 37 -22.47 2.26 2.78
N SER A 38 -22.49 1.88 4.07
CA SER A 38 -21.98 2.71 5.16
C SER A 38 -20.45 2.64 5.29
N LEU A 39 -19.84 1.49 5.01
CA LEU A 39 -18.39 1.32 5.01
C LEU A 39 -17.67 2.04 3.85
N ALA A 40 -18.40 2.46 2.82
CA ALA A 40 -17.86 3.28 1.74
C ALA A 40 -17.73 4.77 2.13
N ALA A 41 -18.51 5.25 3.12
CA ALA A 41 -18.61 6.66 3.48
C ALA A 41 -17.72 7.06 4.67
N GLU A 42 -17.27 6.10 5.48
CA GLU A 42 -16.41 6.34 6.64
C GLU A 42 -14.99 5.81 6.47
N ARG A 43 -14.55 5.55 5.24
CA ARG A 43 -13.11 5.49 5.00
C ARG A 43 -12.63 6.94 5.24
N PRO A 44 -11.82 7.21 6.27
CA PRO A 44 -11.17 8.52 6.36
C PRO A 44 -10.54 8.76 4.99
N PRO A 45 -10.47 10.01 4.48
CA PRO A 45 -9.54 10.26 3.40
C PRO A 45 -8.23 9.67 3.92
N LEU A 46 -7.77 8.59 3.28
CA LEU A 46 -6.42 8.12 3.48
C LEU A 46 -5.63 9.40 3.28
N MET A 47 -5.02 9.89 4.36
CA MET A 47 -4.13 11.03 4.28
C MET A 47 -3.34 10.76 3.01
N GLU A 48 -3.52 11.62 2.01
CA GLU A 48 -2.77 11.52 0.77
C GLU A 48 -1.35 11.79 1.24
N GLU A 49 -0.67 10.74 1.73
CA GLU A 49 0.75 10.76 2.01
C GLU A 49 1.31 10.95 0.62
N GLU A 50 1.55 12.22 0.28
CA GLU A 50 1.98 12.64 -1.04
C GLU A 50 3.21 11.81 -1.36
N GLU A 51 3.06 10.80 -2.22
CA GLU A 51 4.13 9.85 -2.42
C GLU A 51 5.37 10.62 -2.88
N PRO A 52 6.55 10.34 -2.31
CA PRO A 52 7.76 11.05 -2.69
C PRO A 52 7.95 10.95 -4.21
N PRO A 53 8.20 12.08 -4.89
CA PRO A 53 8.62 12.07 -6.27
C PRO A 53 9.75 11.06 -6.50
N ALA A 54 9.70 10.33 -7.62
CA ALA A 54 10.68 9.27 -7.92
C ALA A 54 12.14 9.78 -7.88
N ASP A 55 12.36 11.05 -8.26
CA ASP A 55 13.67 11.70 -8.24
C ASP A 55 14.25 11.86 -6.82
N PHE A 56 13.42 11.72 -5.78
CA PHE A 56 13.84 11.81 -4.38
C PHE A 56 14.28 10.46 -3.82
N ILE A 57 13.94 9.36 -4.52
CA ILE A 57 14.23 8.01 -4.08
C ILE A 57 15.61 7.59 -4.53
N CYS A 58 16.41 7.11 -3.59
CA CYS A 58 17.72 6.53 -3.87
C CYS A 58 17.55 5.17 -4.57
N PRO A 59 18.16 4.96 -5.75
CA PRO A 59 18.08 3.67 -6.45
C PRO A 59 18.69 2.48 -5.69
N ILE A 60 19.57 2.74 -4.72
CA ILE A 60 20.25 1.71 -3.92
C ILE A 60 19.43 1.34 -2.67
N THR A 61 19.00 2.34 -1.90
CA THR A 61 18.30 2.12 -0.63
C THR A 61 16.80 2.02 -0.79
N THR A 62 16.26 2.42 -1.95
CA THR A 62 14.81 2.50 -2.23
C THR A 62 14.05 3.40 -1.26
N GLU A 63 14.75 4.36 -0.66
CA GLU A 63 14.24 5.31 0.33
C GLU A 63 14.51 6.74 -0.10
N VAL A 64 13.76 7.70 0.46
CA VAL A 64 13.97 9.14 0.23
C VAL A 64 15.36 9.56 0.69
N MET A 65 16.16 10.13 -0.20
CA MET A 65 17.53 10.58 0.06
C MET A 65 17.58 11.66 1.17
N GLY A 66 18.51 11.51 2.11
CA GLY A 66 18.81 12.53 3.11
C GLY A 66 19.96 13.45 2.68
N ASP A 67 20.99 12.88 2.05
CA ASP A 67 22.10 13.63 1.46
C ASP A 67 22.36 13.16 0.02
N PRO A 68 21.59 13.69 -0.96
CA PRO A 68 21.73 13.29 -2.35
C PRO A 68 23.09 13.73 -2.91
N VAL A 69 23.84 12.78 -3.45
CA VAL A 69 25.10 13.00 -4.18
C VAL A 69 24.99 12.45 -5.59
N MET A 70 25.59 13.17 -6.54
CA MET A 70 25.66 12.78 -7.94
C MET A 70 26.95 12.01 -8.20
N ALA A 71 26.84 10.86 -8.86
CA ALA A 71 27.98 10.10 -9.36
C ALA A 71 28.29 10.47 -10.83
N ALA A 72 29.39 9.96 -11.36
CA ALA A 72 29.82 10.22 -12.74
C ALA A 72 28.82 9.75 -13.82
N ASP A 73 27.86 8.90 -13.46
CA ASP A 73 26.76 8.45 -14.33
C ASP A 73 25.61 9.47 -14.45
N GLY A 74 25.69 10.61 -13.75
CA GLY A 74 24.65 11.65 -13.75
C GLY A 74 23.45 11.34 -12.87
N HIS A 75 23.45 10.24 -12.12
CA HIS A 75 22.35 9.86 -11.22
C HIS A 75 22.64 10.28 -9.78
N ALA A 76 21.56 10.51 -9.03
CA ALA A 76 21.62 10.86 -7.61
C ALA A 76 21.41 9.64 -6.72
N TYR A 77 22.22 9.55 -5.67
CA TYR A 77 22.18 8.47 -4.69
C TYR A 77 22.29 9.04 -3.28
N GLU A 78 21.86 8.27 -2.28
CA GLU A 78 22.19 8.55 -0.89
C GLU A 78 23.71 8.39 -0.68
N ARG A 79 24.35 9.40 -0.07
CA ARG A 79 25.82 9.43 0.14
C ARG A 79 26.35 8.13 0.72
N THR A 80 25.78 7.70 1.84
CA THR A 80 26.31 6.53 2.56
C THR A 80 26.15 5.23 1.77
N ALA A 81 25.13 5.16 0.90
CA ALA A 81 24.86 3.99 0.08
C ALA A 81 25.83 3.89 -1.09
N ILE A 82 26.06 4.99 -1.82
CA ILE A 82 26.99 4.99 -2.96
C ILE A 82 28.45 4.87 -2.50
N GLU A 83 28.83 5.46 -1.36
CA GLU A 83 30.18 5.29 -0.80
C GLU A 83 30.48 3.81 -0.48
N ARG A 84 29.51 3.08 0.09
CA ARG A 84 29.63 1.64 0.34
C ARG A 84 29.70 0.82 -0.94
N TRP A 85 28.92 1.20 -1.96
CA TRP A 85 28.96 0.55 -3.26
C TRP A 85 30.35 0.72 -3.90
N LEU A 86 30.86 1.96 -3.93
CA LEU A 86 32.16 2.31 -4.50
C LEU A 86 33.35 1.72 -3.74
N ALA A 87 33.18 1.33 -2.48
CA ALA A 87 34.20 0.60 -1.73
C ALA A 87 34.44 -0.82 -2.28
N THR A 88 33.49 -1.38 -3.04
CA THR A 88 33.57 -2.75 -3.58
C THR A 88 33.51 -2.83 -5.10
N LYS A 89 32.89 -1.85 -5.77
CA LYS A 89 32.64 -1.85 -7.21
C LYS A 89 32.85 -0.47 -7.81
N SER A 90 33.40 -0.39 -9.01
CA SER A 90 33.55 0.85 -9.77
C SER A 90 32.44 1.07 -10.82
N THR A 91 31.26 0.46 -10.61
CA THR A 91 30.15 0.50 -11.58
C THR A 91 28.99 1.37 -11.11
N SER A 92 28.13 1.81 -12.03
CA SER A 92 26.88 2.50 -11.75
C SER A 92 25.87 1.53 -11.11
N PRO A 93 25.31 1.85 -9.94
CA PRO A 93 24.24 1.05 -9.33
C PRO A 93 22.97 0.99 -10.18
N MET A 94 22.66 2.03 -10.96
CA MET A 94 21.47 2.06 -11.82
C MET A 94 21.63 1.30 -13.13
N THR A 95 22.78 1.46 -13.80
CA THR A 95 22.97 0.93 -15.17
C THR A 95 23.86 -0.29 -15.23
N GLY A 96 24.66 -0.55 -14.19
CA GLY A 96 25.69 -1.59 -14.17
C GLY A 96 26.93 -1.27 -15.00
N ALA A 97 26.97 -0.14 -15.70
CA ALA A 97 28.12 0.28 -16.51
C ALA A 97 29.29 0.74 -15.63
N GLU A 98 30.52 0.69 -16.15
CA GLU A 98 31.69 1.20 -15.44
C GLU A 98 31.64 2.73 -15.35
N LEU A 99 31.93 3.28 -14.16
CA LEU A 99 31.95 4.71 -13.94
C LEU A 99 33.27 5.30 -14.44
N GLU A 100 33.21 6.45 -15.11
CA GLU A 100 34.42 7.16 -15.55
C GLU A 100 35.31 7.57 -14.38
N ASN A 101 34.70 7.87 -13.23
CA ASN A 101 35.39 8.13 -11.98
C ASN A 101 34.49 7.81 -10.77
N THR A 102 35.10 7.67 -9.60
CA THR A 102 34.43 7.45 -8.31
C THR A 102 34.15 8.76 -7.55
N GLY A 103 34.20 9.90 -8.24
CA GLY A 103 33.92 11.21 -7.67
C GLY A 103 32.44 11.37 -7.35
N LEU A 104 32.16 11.87 -6.15
CA LEU A 104 30.81 12.16 -5.68
C LEU A 104 30.65 13.66 -5.46
N PHE A 105 29.65 14.24 -6.12
CA PHE A 105 29.37 15.67 -6.07
C PHE A 105 28.06 15.92 -5.32
N PRO A 106 28.03 16.76 -4.26
CA PRO A 106 26.80 17.06 -3.55
C PRO A 106 25.73 17.69 -4.45
N HIS A 107 24.51 17.15 -4.43
CA HIS A 107 23.40 17.67 -5.23
C HIS A 107 22.53 18.65 -4.41
N HIS A 108 23.04 19.86 -4.17
CA HIS A 108 22.41 20.85 -3.27
C HIS A 108 20.95 21.23 -3.63
N MET A 109 20.63 21.34 -4.92
CA MET A 109 19.27 21.67 -5.37
C MET A 109 18.27 20.55 -5.00
N LEU A 110 18.58 19.30 -5.33
CA LEU A 110 17.77 18.13 -4.96
C LEU A 110 17.60 18.02 -3.44
N ARG A 111 18.69 18.24 -2.67
CA ARG A 111 18.61 18.25 -1.21
C ARG A 111 17.63 19.31 -0.67
N ARG A 112 17.59 20.48 -1.30
CA ARG A 112 16.61 21.53 -0.95
C ARG A 112 15.19 21.08 -1.27
N GLN A 113 14.95 20.57 -2.48
CA GLN A 113 13.63 20.12 -2.92
C GLN A 113 13.07 19.01 -2.03
N ILE A 114 13.89 18.02 -1.67
CA ILE A 114 13.48 16.94 -0.76
C ILE A 114 13.10 17.49 0.62
N ARG A 115 13.85 18.46 1.14
CA ARG A 115 13.53 19.07 2.44
C ARG A 115 12.22 19.85 2.37
N GLU A 116 12.02 20.63 1.32
CA GLU A 116 10.77 21.39 1.11
C GLU A 116 9.57 20.44 1.02
N TRP A 117 9.70 19.31 0.32
CA TRP A 117 8.65 18.28 0.26
C TRP A 117 8.38 17.61 1.62
N ARG A 118 9.41 17.35 2.44
CA ARG A 118 9.22 16.78 3.79
C ARG A 118 8.55 17.74 4.78
N GLU A 119 8.61 19.04 4.50
CA GLU A 119 8.06 20.11 5.35
C GLU A 119 6.69 20.63 4.84
N ALA A 120 6.26 20.18 3.64
CA ALA A 120 4.98 20.53 3.03
C ALA A 120 3.83 19.71 3.66
#